data_AF-A0A430BMF7-F1
#
_entry.id   AF-A0A430BMF7-F1
#
_cell.length_a   1.000
_cell.length_b   1.000
_cell.length_c   1.000
_cell.angle_alpha   90.00
_cell.angle_beta   90.00
_cell.angle_gamma   90.00
#
_symmetry.space_group_name_H-M   'P 1'
#
loop_
_entity.id
_entity.type
_entity.pdbx_description
1 polymer ?
#
loop_
_entity_poly.entity_id
_entity_poly.type
_entity_poly.pdbx_seq_one_letter_code
_entity_poly.pdbx_strand_id
1 'polypeptide(L)'
;MSKITAALEAAVATVIAATPAEGERQTNRQRVESERAFATILKLIAPRIRHFIRQYGLLAHWEDAEQVCAIGVHRAIQAYNPEKAQFTTFVNWQIRGELQGLRFRLMTDQRPSAKRVAATTVSLHAVSTTGEGEENSLESMLLDEESLERTESGASSYMADTTRTRLVSEYVEHLRTVGMDQLKRRARTRAPAAGTTTGPRLRSDLYPVDPTEVRALEERIATHREAIERRLSLSEEENAVSMIDDAARERSRQVAKRAAVAIAELAQRTPRFADGLRSPALPARPRAIAKPADAAAR
;
A
#
# COMPACT_ATOMS: atom_id res chain seq x y z
N MET A 1 -0.86 24.47 -57.87
CA MET A 1 -1.00 24.24 -56.41
C MET A 1 -2.20 25.01 -55.88
N SER A 2 -2.97 24.45 -54.93
CA SER A 2 -4.04 25.21 -54.26
C SER A 2 -3.44 26.39 -53.48
N LYS A 3 -4.15 27.53 -53.40
CA LYS A 3 -3.73 28.71 -52.61
C LYS A 3 -3.41 28.33 -51.16
N ILE A 4 -4.17 27.38 -50.60
CA ILE A 4 -3.98 26.89 -49.23
C ILE A 4 -2.68 26.08 -49.12
N THR A 5 -2.40 25.20 -50.10
CA THR A 5 -1.16 24.42 -50.12
C THR A 5 0.06 25.34 -50.21
N ALA A 6 0.04 26.33 -51.10
CA ALA A 6 1.15 27.28 -51.23
C ALA A 6 1.36 28.12 -49.95
N ALA A 7 0.27 28.60 -49.33
CA ALA A 7 0.34 29.33 -48.06
C ALA A 7 0.88 28.46 -46.92
N LEU A 8 0.55 27.17 -46.93
CA LEU A 8 1.03 26.22 -45.93
C LEU A 8 2.53 25.97 -46.08
N GLU A 9 3.00 25.71 -47.29
CA GLU A 9 4.44 25.53 -47.58
C GLU A 9 5.24 26.78 -47.19
N ALA A 10 4.72 27.98 -47.49
CA ALA A 10 5.36 29.23 -47.12
C ALA A 10 5.46 29.38 -45.59
N ALA A 11 4.39 29.09 -44.85
CA ALA A 11 4.40 29.18 -43.39
C ALA A 11 5.35 28.15 -42.75
N VAL A 12 5.44 26.93 -43.31
CA VAL A 12 6.38 25.90 -42.85
C VAL A 12 7.82 26.34 -43.11
N ALA A 13 8.11 26.90 -44.29
CA ALA A 13 9.43 27.45 -44.60
C ALA A 13 9.84 28.55 -43.60
N THR A 14 8.91 29.40 -43.16
CA THR A 14 9.16 30.40 -42.11
C THR A 14 9.54 29.77 -40.77
N VAL A 15 8.84 28.70 -40.35
CA VAL A 15 9.17 27.99 -39.09
C VAL A 15 10.56 27.37 -39.18
N ILE A 16 10.89 26.71 -40.30
CA ILE A 16 12.20 26.09 -40.52
C ILE A 16 13.30 27.16 -40.52
N ALA A 17 13.10 28.29 -41.20
CA ALA A 17 14.06 29.40 -41.23
C ALA A 17 14.27 30.07 -39.85
N ALA A 18 13.24 30.07 -38.99
CA ALA A 18 13.32 30.60 -37.63
C ALA A 18 13.86 29.59 -36.60
N THR A 19 14.16 28.35 -37.02
CA THR A 19 14.73 27.31 -36.15
C THR A 19 16.23 27.52 -36.01
N PRO A 20 16.79 27.62 -34.78
CA PRO A 20 18.23 27.84 -34.60
C PRO A 20 19.04 26.62 -35.08
N ALA A 21 20.30 26.86 -35.46
CA ALA A 21 21.25 25.80 -35.75
C ALA A 21 21.55 24.96 -34.49
N GLU A 22 21.99 23.71 -34.68
CA GLU A 22 22.27 22.79 -33.60
C GLU A 22 23.32 23.38 -32.63
N GLY A 23 22.94 23.54 -31.36
CA GLY A 23 23.80 24.12 -30.32
C GLY A 23 23.64 25.63 -30.09
N GLU A 24 22.87 26.35 -30.92
CA GLU A 24 22.60 27.78 -30.72
C GLU A 24 21.33 28.04 -29.91
N ARG A 25 21.34 29.11 -29.10
CA ARG A 25 20.15 29.55 -28.38
C ARG A 25 19.21 30.31 -29.31
N GLN A 26 17.95 29.90 -29.33
CA GLN A 26 16.91 30.62 -30.06
C GLN A 26 16.76 32.05 -29.54
N THR A 27 16.73 33.03 -30.43
CA THR A 27 16.46 34.42 -30.08
C THR A 27 14.96 34.66 -29.85
N ASN A 28 14.60 35.66 -29.03
CA ASN A 28 13.20 36.02 -28.79
C ASN A 28 12.44 36.34 -30.11
N ARG A 29 13.10 36.97 -31.08
CA ARG A 29 12.51 37.28 -32.38
C ARG A 29 12.18 36.01 -33.17
N GLN A 30 13.12 35.08 -33.27
CA GLN A 30 12.91 33.77 -33.89
C GLN A 30 11.79 32.99 -33.21
N ARG A 31 11.71 33.04 -31.88
CA ARG A 31 10.65 32.38 -31.12
C ARG A 31 9.27 32.92 -31.50
N VAL A 32 9.08 34.23 -31.47
CA VAL A 32 7.81 34.88 -31.82
C VAL A 32 7.43 34.64 -33.29
N GLU A 33 8.41 34.66 -34.20
CA GLU A 33 8.18 34.38 -35.61
C GLU A 33 7.74 32.92 -35.85
N SER A 34 8.42 31.96 -35.22
CA SER A 34 8.06 30.55 -35.23
C SER A 34 6.66 30.30 -34.64
N GLU A 35 6.34 30.89 -33.48
CA GLU A 35 5.01 30.78 -32.85
C GLU A 35 3.89 31.33 -33.75
N ARG A 36 4.10 32.48 -34.41
CA ARG A 36 3.12 33.08 -35.33
C ARG A 36 2.93 32.24 -36.60
N ALA A 37 4.02 31.72 -37.15
CA ALA A 37 3.96 30.85 -38.33
C ALA A 37 3.28 29.52 -38.00
N PHE A 38 3.59 28.92 -36.84
CA PHE A 38 2.92 27.73 -36.33
C PHE A 38 1.41 27.94 -36.11
N ALA A 39 1.01 29.05 -35.49
CA ALA A 39 -0.40 29.40 -35.33
C ALA A 39 -1.11 29.57 -36.69
N THR A 40 -0.42 30.10 -37.70
CA THR A 40 -0.94 30.21 -39.07
C THR A 40 -1.12 28.84 -39.72
N ILE A 41 -0.15 27.93 -39.56
CA ILE A 41 -0.25 26.55 -40.02
C ILE A 41 -1.47 25.85 -39.41
N LEU A 42 -1.68 25.97 -38.10
CA LEU A 42 -2.83 25.39 -37.42
C LEU A 42 -4.15 25.94 -37.97
N LYS A 43 -4.26 27.25 -38.21
CA LYS A 43 -5.45 27.87 -38.83
C LYS A 43 -5.73 27.31 -40.23
N LEU A 44 -4.70 27.13 -41.05
CA LEU A 44 -4.83 26.60 -42.42
C LEU A 44 -5.25 25.11 -42.43
N ILE A 45 -4.74 24.32 -41.49
CA ILE A 45 -5.02 22.88 -41.38
C ILE A 45 -6.31 22.59 -40.60
N ALA A 46 -6.83 23.53 -39.81
CA ALA A 46 -7.99 23.33 -38.94
C ALA A 46 -9.19 22.61 -39.59
N PRO A 47 -9.65 22.93 -40.82
CA PRO A 47 -10.75 22.19 -41.46
C PRO A 47 -10.47 20.69 -41.61
N ARG A 48 -9.20 20.33 -41.85
CA ARG A 48 -8.76 18.95 -42.02
C ARG A 48 -8.64 18.23 -40.67
N ILE A 49 -8.16 18.91 -39.63
CA ILE A 49 -8.20 18.40 -38.26
C ILE A 49 -9.63 18.06 -37.86
N ARG A 50 -10.57 18.99 -38.07
CA ARG A 50 -12.01 18.75 -37.80
C ARG A 50 -12.56 17.53 -38.54
N HIS A 51 -12.17 17.34 -39.80
CA HIS A 51 -12.57 16.17 -40.58
C HIS A 51 -12.01 14.87 -39.98
N PHE A 52 -10.72 14.83 -39.63
CA PHE A 52 -10.12 13.63 -39.06
C PHE A 52 -10.65 13.31 -37.65
N ILE A 53 -10.86 14.31 -36.78
CA ILE A 53 -11.45 14.07 -35.45
C ILE A 53 -12.81 13.36 -35.58
N ARG A 54 -13.66 13.79 -36.51
CA ARG A 54 -14.93 13.12 -36.82
C ARG A 54 -14.74 11.70 -37.35
N GLN A 55 -13.86 11.52 -38.33
CA GLN A 55 -13.60 10.21 -38.94
C GLN A 55 -13.08 9.19 -37.91
N TYR A 56 -12.27 9.62 -36.95
CA TYR A 56 -11.73 8.77 -35.91
C TYR A 56 -12.69 8.55 -34.74
N GLY A 57 -13.87 9.18 -34.74
CA GLY A 57 -14.89 9.02 -33.71
C GLY A 57 -14.61 9.78 -32.41
N LEU A 58 -13.71 10.76 -32.42
CA LEU A 58 -13.22 11.44 -31.21
C LEU A 58 -14.00 12.73 -30.88
N LEU A 59 -15.27 12.82 -31.28
CA LEU A 59 -16.10 14.01 -31.05
C LEU A 59 -16.30 14.32 -29.56
N ALA A 60 -16.45 13.29 -28.73
CA ALA A 60 -16.58 13.43 -27.27
C ALA A 60 -15.26 13.88 -26.59
N HIS A 61 -14.13 13.78 -27.29
CA HIS A 61 -12.80 14.12 -26.81
C HIS A 61 -12.16 15.18 -27.71
N TRP A 62 -12.95 16.19 -28.09
CA TRP A 62 -12.55 17.18 -29.09
C TRP A 62 -11.27 17.91 -28.72
N GLU A 63 -11.19 18.41 -27.48
CA GLU A 63 -10.06 19.19 -26.98
C GLU A 63 -8.75 18.37 -27.00
N ASP A 64 -8.79 17.15 -26.48
CA ASP A 64 -7.65 16.23 -26.51
C ASP A 64 -7.22 15.90 -27.94
N ALA A 65 -8.19 15.67 -28.82
CA ALA A 65 -7.93 15.35 -30.21
C ALA A 65 -7.31 16.53 -30.97
N GLU A 66 -7.72 17.77 -30.67
CA GLU A 66 -7.12 18.99 -31.22
C GLU A 66 -5.66 19.17 -30.75
N GLN A 67 -5.39 18.98 -29.46
CA GLN A 67 -4.03 19.05 -28.92
C GLN A 67 -3.10 18.00 -29.54
N VAL A 68 -3.57 16.76 -29.64
CA VAL A 68 -2.82 15.66 -30.26
C VAL A 68 -2.55 15.93 -31.75
N CYS A 69 -3.50 16.53 -32.46
CA CYS A 69 -3.26 17.00 -33.83
C CYS A 69 -2.19 18.10 -33.89
N ALA A 70 -2.20 19.05 -32.96
CA ALA A 70 -1.18 20.10 -32.90
C ALA A 70 0.22 19.54 -32.65
N ILE A 71 0.35 18.51 -31.78
CA ILE A 71 1.60 17.77 -31.59
C ILE A 71 2.01 17.07 -32.90
N GLY A 72 1.07 16.44 -33.61
CA GLY A 72 1.33 15.82 -34.91
C GLY A 72 1.81 16.82 -35.96
N VAL A 73 1.24 18.03 -36.01
CA VAL A 73 1.70 19.11 -36.88
C VAL A 73 3.11 19.55 -36.51
N HIS A 74 3.41 19.72 -35.22
CA HIS A 74 4.75 20.08 -34.75
C HIS A 74 5.80 19.02 -35.15
N ARG A 75 5.51 17.73 -34.89
CA ARG A 75 6.39 16.62 -35.32
C ARG A 75 6.53 16.56 -36.84
N ALA A 76 5.46 16.85 -37.58
CA ALA A 76 5.51 16.93 -39.03
C ALA A 76 6.48 18.03 -39.51
N ILE A 77 6.50 19.19 -38.86
CA ILE A 77 7.43 20.28 -39.21
C ILE A 77 8.88 19.85 -38.95
N GLN A 78 9.15 19.25 -37.79
CA GLN A 78 10.51 18.81 -37.42
C GLN A 78 11.10 17.78 -38.37
N ALA A 79 10.27 16.85 -38.87
CA ALA A 79 10.70 15.78 -39.77
C ALA A 79 10.44 16.08 -41.26
N TYR A 80 10.01 17.31 -41.59
CA TYR A 80 9.62 17.64 -42.95
C TYR A 80 10.84 17.70 -43.89
N ASN A 81 10.74 17.01 -45.03
CA ASN A 81 11.69 17.14 -46.12
C ASN A 81 10.91 17.47 -47.43
N PRO A 82 11.08 18.70 -47.98
CA PRO A 82 10.33 19.15 -49.15
C PRO A 82 10.70 18.41 -50.45
N GLU A 83 11.86 17.74 -50.52
CA GLU A 83 12.26 16.95 -51.68
C GLU A 83 11.50 15.62 -51.78
N LYS A 84 11.01 15.10 -50.64
CA LYS A 84 10.35 13.79 -50.57
C LYS A 84 8.84 13.85 -50.78
N ALA A 85 8.19 14.88 -50.26
CA ALA A 85 6.74 15.04 -50.33
C ALA A 85 6.31 16.48 -50.05
N GLN A 86 5.13 16.86 -50.53
CA GLN A 86 4.46 18.09 -50.08
C GLN A 86 4.05 17.99 -48.62
N PHE A 87 4.15 19.09 -47.88
CA PHE A 87 3.83 19.14 -46.45
C PHE A 87 2.38 18.74 -46.19
N THR A 88 1.44 19.12 -47.06
CA THR A 88 0.03 18.74 -46.94
C THR A 88 -0.19 17.23 -46.91
N THR A 89 0.68 16.46 -47.57
CA THR A 89 0.61 14.99 -47.59
C THR A 89 1.25 14.43 -46.34
N PHE A 90 2.44 14.94 -46.00
CA PHE A 90 3.21 14.46 -44.85
C PHE A 90 2.48 14.71 -43.52
N VAL A 91 1.93 15.90 -43.32
CA VAL A 91 1.20 16.27 -42.10
C VAL A 91 -0.05 15.41 -41.89
N ASN A 92 -0.69 14.94 -42.97
CA ASN A 92 -1.84 14.04 -42.86
C ASN A 92 -1.47 12.69 -42.24
N TRP A 93 -0.29 12.16 -42.58
CA TRP A 93 0.18 10.91 -42.00
C TRP A 93 0.45 11.08 -40.51
N GLN A 94 1.07 12.19 -40.11
CA GLN A 94 1.34 12.48 -38.70
C GLN A 94 0.05 12.66 -37.90
N ILE A 95 -0.88 13.48 -38.38
CA ILE A 95 -2.19 13.67 -37.72
C ILE A 95 -2.93 12.35 -37.55
N ARG A 96 -2.96 11.50 -38.59
CA ARG A 96 -3.61 10.18 -38.51
C ARG A 96 -2.94 9.26 -37.49
N GLY A 97 -1.61 9.23 -37.43
CA GLY A 97 -0.86 8.42 -36.47
C GLY A 97 -1.15 8.84 -35.02
N GLU A 98 -1.13 10.13 -34.77
CA GLU A 98 -1.39 10.70 -33.44
C GLU A 98 -2.85 10.47 -32.99
N LEU A 99 -3.83 10.72 -33.86
CA LEU A 99 -5.24 10.44 -33.57
C LEU A 99 -5.51 8.94 -33.35
N GLN A 100 -4.85 8.06 -34.11
CA GLN A 100 -4.94 6.63 -33.88
C GLN A 100 -4.37 6.25 -32.51
N GLY A 101 -3.25 6.86 -32.11
CA GLY A 101 -2.64 6.69 -30.79
C GLY A 101 -3.55 7.14 -29.65
N LEU A 102 -4.25 8.27 -29.81
CA LEU A 102 -5.24 8.75 -28.85
C LEU A 102 -6.44 7.79 -28.76
N ARG A 103 -6.98 7.37 -29.91
CA ARG A 103 -8.08 6.40 -29.97
C ARG A 103 -7.75 5.11 -29.25
N PHE A 104 -6.54 4.57 -29.41
CA PHE A 104 -6.14 3.35 -28.70
C PHE A 104 -6.06 3.50 -27.18
N ARG A 105 -5.79 4.71 -26.68
CA ARG A 105 -5.74 5.00 -25.24
C ARG A 105 -7.13 5.19 -24.64
N LEU A 106 -8.03 5.86 -25.36
CA LEU A 106 -9.38 6.18 -24.86
C LEU A 106 -10.41 5.06 -25.12
N MET A 107 -10.32 4.42 -26.29
CA MET A 107 -11.28 3.41 -26.74
C MET A 107 -10.66 2.01 -26.65
N THR A 108 -10.36 1.59 -25.42
CA THR A 108 -9.79 0.27 -25.12
C THR A 108 -10.72 -0.87 -25.51
N ASP A 109 -12.02 -0.64 -25.44
CA ASP A 109 -13.13 -1.49 -25.89
C ASP A 109 -13.08 -1.79 -27.40
N GLN A 110 -12.57 -0.87 -28.21
CA GLN A 110 -12.50 -1.04 -29.66
C GLN A 110 -11.29 -1.86 -30.12
N ARG A 111 -10.41 -2.27 -29.21
CA ARG A 111 -9.25 -3.13 -29.52
C ARG A 111 -9.73 -4.53 -29.96
N PRO A 112 -9.01 -5.21 -30.87
CA PRO A 112 -9.39 -6.55 -31.30
C PRO A 112 -9.52 -7.55 -30.15
N SER A 113 -8.68 -7.45 -29.11
CA SER A 113 -8.75 -8.28 -27.92
C SER A 113 -10.01 -8.02 -27.09
N ALA A 114 -10.39 -6.76 -26.90
CA ALA A 114 -11.60 -6.38 -26.19
C ALA A 114 -12.86 -6.84 -26.95
N LYS A 115 -12.88 -6.69 -28.29
CA LYS A 115 -13.96 -7.20 -29.15
C LYS A 115 -14.16 -8.72 -29.03
N ARG A 116 -13.09 -9.51 -28.87
CA ARG A 116 -13.19 -10.98 -28.68
C ARG A 116 -13.94 -11.35 -27.41
N VAL A 117 -13.84 -10.54 -26.37
CA VAL A 117 -14.45 -10.78 -25.05
C VAL A 117 -15.71 -9.93 -24.86
N ALA A 118 -16.16 -9.22 -25.91
CA ALA A 118 -17.26 -8.25 -25.85
C ALA A 118 -17.09 -7.21 -24.71
N ALA A 119 -15.84 -6.86 -24.38
CA ALA A 119 -15.55 -5.91 -23.32
C ALA A 119 -15.94 -4.50 -23.75
N THR A 120 -16.73 -3.83 -22.92
CA THR A 120 -17.26 -2.48 -23.17
C THR A 120 -16.81 -1.55 -22.04
N THR A 121 -16.39 -0.34 -22.39
CA THR A 121 -16.10 0.70 -21.38
C THR A 121 -17.41 1.24 -20.84
N VAL A 122 -17.62 1.12 -19.53
CA VAL A 122 -18.80 1.64 -18.84
C VAL A 122 -18.34 2.71 -17.85
N SER A 123 -19.12 3.79 -17.71
CA SER A 123 -18.87 4.79 -16.67
C SER A 123 -19.19 4.20 -15.30
N LEU A 124 -18.35 4.45 -14.30
CA LEU A 124 -18.59 4.01 -12.92
C LEU A 124 -19.92 4.55 -12.35
N HIS A 125 -20.29 5.76 -12.78
CA HIS A 125 -21.54 6.41 -12.38
C HIS A 125 -22.68 6.12 -13.37
N ALA A 126 -22.49 5.22 -14.34
CA ALA A 126 -23.61 4.78 -15.17
C ALA A 126 -24.62 4.06 -14.27
N VAL A 127 -25.87 4.54 -14.31
CA VAL A 127 -26.99 3.86 -13.68
C VAL A 127 -27.29 2.61 -14.51
N SER A 128 -27.17 1.45 -13.88
CA SER A 128 -27.59 0.18 -14.48
C SER A 128 -28.90 -0.26 -13.83
N THR A 129 -29.90 -0.53 -14.66
CA THR A 129 -31.14 -1.16 -14.18
C THR A 129 -30.86 -2.63 -13.91
N THR A 130 -30.95 -3.05 -12.65
CA THR A 130 -30.90 -4.47 -12.29
C THR A 130 -32.18 -5.17 -12.74
N GLY A 131 -32.19 -6.51 -12.78
CA GLY A 131 -33.34 -7.30 -13.25
C GLY A 131 -34.65 -7.09 -12.46
N GLU A 132 -34.57 -6.42 -11.30
CA GLU A 132 -35.70 -6.09 -10.42
C GLU A 132 -36.21 -4.65 -10.63
N GLY A 133 -35.66 -3.91 -11.59
CA GLY A 133 -36.10 -2.54 -11.91
C GLY A 133 -35.53 -1.46 -10.99
N GLU A 134 -34.63 -1.83 -10.08
CA GLU A 134 -33.92 -0.86 -9.24
C GLU A 134 -32.76 -0.23 -10.01
N GLU A 135 -32.69 1.10 -9.94
CA GLU A 135 -31.61 1.90 -10.52
C GLU A 135 -30.46 2.01 -9.53
N ASN A 136 -29.47 1.12 -9.65
CA ASN A 136 -28.24 1.19 -8.87
C ASN A 136 -27.06 1.62 -9.75
N SER A 137 -26.19 2.47 -9.21
CA SER A 137 -24.92 2.79 -9.87
C SER A 137 -23.98 1.59 -9.76
N LEU A 138 -23.11 1.42 -10.77
CA LEU A 138 -22.05 0.40 -10.71
C LEU A 138 -21.12 0.61 -9.51
N GLU A 139 -20.93 1.87 -9.09
CA GLU A 139 -20.24 2.22 -7.85
C GLU A 139 -20.86 1.54 -6.63
N SER A 140 -22.18 1.67 -6.43
CA SER A 140 -22.87 1.06 -5.29
C SER A 140 -22.82 -0.47 -5.30
N MET A 141 -22.77 -1.09 -6.49
CA MET A 141 -22.65 -2.55 -6.62
C MET A 141 -21.23 -3.05 -6.31
N LEU A 142 -20.20 -2.22 -6.52
CA LEU A 142 -18.80 -2.57 -6.29
C LEU A 142 -18.34 -2.28 -4.85
N LEU A 143 -19.01 -1.38 -4.17
CA LEU A 143 -18.71 -1.06 -2.78
C LEU A 143 -19.06 -2.26 -1.88
N ASP A 144 -18.02 -2.79 -1.25
CA ASP A 144 -18.14 -3.80 -0.21
C ASP A 144 -18.31 -3.08 1.13
N GLU A 145 -19.54 -3.01 1.63
CA GLU A 145 -19.91 -2.28 2.86
C GLU A 145 -19.14 -2.79 4.10
N GLU A 146 -18.78 -4.08 4.12
CA GLU A 146 -18.05 -4.68 5.24
C GLU A 146 -16.53 -4.51 5.14
N SER A 147 -16.02 -3.95 4.03
CA SER A 147 -14.58 -3.86 3.78
C SER A 147 -13.85 -3.04 4.85
N LEU A 148 -14.47 -1.96 5.33
CA LEU A 148 -13.92 -1.11 6.38
C LEU A 148 -13.86 -1.86 7.71
N GLU A 149 -14.98 -2.45 8.13
CA GLU A 149 -15.06 -3.18 9.40
C GLU A 149 -14.10 -4.37 9.42
N ARG A 150 -14.01 -5.14 8.33
CA ARG A 150 -13.05 -6.25 8.21
C ARG A 150 -11.60 -5.76 8.26
N THR A 151 -11.31 -4.62 7.63
CA THR A 151 -9.96 -4.03 7.67
C THR A 151 -9.60 -3.54 9.07
N GLU A 152 -10.50 -2.84 9.75
CA GLU A 152 -10.29 -2.35 11.11
C GLU A 152 -10.16 -3.50 12.12
N SER A 153 -11.01 -4.52 12.01
CA SER A 153 -10.94 -5.73 12.83
C SER A 153 -9.64 -6.50 12.60
N GLY A 154 -9.21 -6.64 11.34
CA GLY A 154 -7.94 -7.26 10.98
C GLY A 154 -6.73 -6.48 11.51
N ALA A 155 -6.74 -5.15 11.34
CA ALA A 155 -5.69 -4.28 11.87
C ALA A 155 -5.61 -4.33 13.40
N SER A 156 -6.76 -4.28 14.08
CA SER A 156 -6.86 -4.41 15.53
C SER A 156 -6.31 -5.74 16.02
N SER A 157 -6.69 -6.84 15.38
CA SER A 157 -6.21 -8.18 15.69
C SER A 157 -4.69 -8.31 15.49
N TYR A 158 -4.17 -7.77 14.38
CA TYR A 158 -2.73 -7.76 14.10
C TYR A 158 -1.94 -6.94 15.13
N MET A 159 -2.43 -5.76 15.50
CA MET A 159 -1.81 -4.92 16.52
C MET A 159 -1.85 -5.58 17.90
N ALA A 160 -2.95 -6.25 18.24
CA ALA A 160 -3.08 -7.00 19.49
C ALA A 160 -2.07 -8.15 19.56
N ASP A 161 -1.94 -8.95 18.49
CA ASP A 161 -1.00 -10.08 18.44
C ASP A 161 0.47 -9.62 18.44
N THR A 162 0.78 -8.55 17.70
CA THR A 162 2.12 -7.96 17.69
C THR A 162 2.49 -7.43 19.07
N THR A 163 1.58 -6.69 19.72
CA THR A 163 1.78 -6.16 21.08
C THR A 163 1.97 -7.29 22.08
N ARG A 164 1.11 -8.31 22.02
CA ARG A 164 1.22 -9.51 22.84
C ARG A 164 2.59 -10.16 22.71
N THR A 165 3.04 -10.43 21.49
CA THR A 165 4.32 -11.08 21.22
C THR A 165 5.50 -10.27 21.77
N ARG A 166 5.45 -8.94 21.65
CA ARG A 166 6.45 -8.03 22.20
C ARG A 166 6.47 -8.05 23.72
N LEU A 167 5.31 -7.97 24.38
CA LEU A 167 5.21 -7.99 25.84
C LEU A 167 5.71 -9.32 26.43
N VAL A 168 5.37 -10.46 25.81
CA VAL A 168 5.87 -11.78 26.24
C VAL A 168 7.40 -11.84 26.07
N SER A 169 7.93 -11.30 24.98
CA SER A 169 9.37 -11.26 24.74
C SER A 169 10.11 -10.41 25.78
N GLU A 170 9.61 -9.23 26.12
CA GLU A 170 10.20 -8.39 27.17
C GLU A 170 10.12 -9.05 28.56
N TYR A 171 9.02 -9.74 28.85
CA TYR A 171 8.89 -10.51 30.08
C TYR A 171 9.91 -11.65 30.18
N VAL A 172 10.13 -12.38 29.09
CA VAL A 172 11.17 -13.42 29.01
C VAL A 172 12.56 -12.83 29.25
N GLU A 173 12.87 -11.69 28.65
CA GLU A 173 14.15 -11.00 28.84
C GLU A 173 14.32 -10.50 30.29
N HIS A 174 13.24 -10.03 30.91
CA HIS A 174 13.22 -9.68 32.33
C HIS A 174 13.52 -10.89 33.22
N LEU A 175 12.90 -12.05 32.95
CA LEU A 175 13.17 -13.29 33.69
C LEU A 175 14.63 -13.75 33.54
N ARG A 176 15.21 -13.63 32.34
CA ARG A 176 16.63 -13.93 32.11
C ARG A 176 17.52 -13.01 32.94
N THR A 177 17.25 -11.71 32.93
CA THR A 177 18.05 -10.71 33.66
C THR A 177 18.02 -10.99 35.17
N VAL A 178 16.81 -11.16 35.74
CA VAL A 178 16.63 -11.45 37.17
C VAL A 178 17.22 -12.81 37.55
N GLY A 179 17.01 -13.84 36.73
CA GLY A 179 17.55 -15.17 36.94
C GLY A 179 19.07 -15.18 36.93
N MET A 180 19.70 -14.53 35.94
CA MET A 180 21.15 -14.40 35.86
C MET A 180 21.73 -13.61 37.04
N ASP A 181 21.07 -12.55 37.50
CA ASP A 181 21.50 -11.81 38.69
C ASP A 181 21.41 -12.65 39.97
N GLN A 182 20.38 -13.49 40.10
CA GLN A 182 20.28 -14.44 41.21
C GLN A 182 21.37 -15.50 41.16
N LEU A 183 21.66 -16.07 39.98
CA LEU A 183 22.76 -17.03 39.80
C LEU A 183 24.12 -16.40 40.14
N LYS A 184 24.38 -15.17 39.66
CA LYS A 184 25.60 -14.42 40.01
C LYS A 184 25.71 -14.16 41.52
N ARG A 185 24.61 -13.81 42.20
CA ARG A 185 24.60 -13.61 43.66
C ARG A 185 24.86 -14.93 44.41
N ARG A 186 24.26 -16.04 43.97
CA ARG A 186 24.50 -17.37 44.56
C ARG A 186 25.93 -17.85 44.34
N ALA A 187 26.48 -17.64 43.16
CA ALA A 187 27.88 -17.94 42.86
C ALA A 187 28.82 -17.15 43.78
N ARG A 188 28.54 -15.86 44.03
CA ARG A 188 29.31 -15.02 44.98
C ARG A 188 29.29 -15.50 46.43
N THR A 189 28.19 -16.13 46.86
CA THR A 189 28.06 -16.69 48.22
C THR A 189 28.67 -18.08 48.37
N ARG A 190 28.97 -18.77 47.26
CA ARG A 190 29.64 -20.07 47.27
C ARG A 190 31.13 -19.86 47.54
N ALA A 191 31.72 -20.69 48.40
CA ALA A 191 33.15 -20.65 48.67
C ALA A 191 33.94 -20.76 47.33
N PRO A 192 34.97 -19.93 47.11
CA PRO A 192 35.71 -19.95 45.86
C PRO A 192 36.28 -21.34 45.64
N ALA A 193 36.08 -21.90 44.44
CA ALA A 193 36.66 -23.17 44.07
C ALA A 193 38.19 -23.05 44.15
N ALA A 194 38.81 -23.80 45.06
CA ALA A 194 40.27 -23.87 45.14
C ALA A 194 40.80 -24.72 43.99
N GLY A 195 41.15 -24.11 42.86
CA GLY A 195 41.84 -24.84 41.78
C GLY A 195 42.00 -24.13 40.44
N THR A 196 43.25 -24.13 39.96
CA THR A 196 43.71 -23.96 38.57
C THR A 196 43.35 -22.69 37.80
N THR A 197 44.03 -21.57 38.10
CA THR A 197 44.22 -20.49 37.12
C THR A 197 45.69 -20.08 37.07
N THR A 198 46.41 -20.52 36.05
CA THR A 198 47.74 -20.01 35.68
C THR A 198 47.56 -18.68 34.92
N GLY A 199 47.28 -17.60 35.65
CA GLY A 199 47.03 -16.27 35.05
C GLY A 199 46.48 -15.23 36.04
N PRO A 200 46.40 -13.94 35.65
CA PRO A 200 45.84 -12.88 36.49
C PRO A 200 44.35 -13.14 36.78
N ARG A 201 44.00 -13.18 38.07
CA ARG A 201 42.63 -13.48 38.53
C ARG A 201 41.69 -12.31 38.26
N LEU A 202 40.82 -12.44 37.26
CA LEU A 202 39.73 -11.49 37.04
C LEU A 202 38.56 -11.80 37.97
N ARG A 203 37.76 -10.79 38.34
CA ARG A 203 36.57 -10.98 39.20
C ARG A 203 35.53 -11.93 38.60
N SER A 204 35.52 -12.09 37.27
CA SER A 204 34.71 -13.08 36.54
C SER A 204 35.13 -14.52 36.84
N ASP A 205 36.41 -14.74 37.10
CA ASP A 205 37.00 -16.09 37.21
C ASP A 205 36.88 -16.65 38.64
N LEU A 206 36.64 -15.76 39.62
CA LEU A 206 36.47 -16.12 41.02
C LEU A 206 35.10 -16.73 41.34
N TYR A 207 34.09 -16.46 40.50
CA TYR A 207 32.70 -16.90 40.70
C TYR A 207 32.06 -17.33 39.37
N PRO A 208 32.53 -18.43 38.77
CA PRO A 208 31.94 -18.94 37.53
C PRO A 208 30.48 -19.33 37.79
N VAL A 209 29.58 -18.85 36.94
CA VAL A 209 28.19 -19.33 36.92
C VAL A 209 28.20 -20.72 36.27
N ASP A 210 27.60 -21.70 36.94
CA ASP A 210 27.56 -23.08 36.44
C ASP A 210 26.70 -23.15 35.15
N PRO A 211 27.22 -23.67 34.03
CA PRO A 211 26.47 -23.78 32.79
C PRO A 211 25.23 -24.68 32.91
N THR A 212 25.20 -25.62 33.86
CA THR A 212 24.03 -26.49 34.10
C THR A 212 22.88 -25.71 34.74
N GLU A 213 23.18 -24.78 35.66
CA GLU A 213 22.18 -23.91 36.29
C GLU A 213 21.60 -22.91 35.29
N VAL A 214 22.41 -22.43 34.33
CA VAL A 214 21.94 -21.57 33.22
C VAL A 214 20.99 -22.34 32.30
N ARG A 215 21.31 -23.59 31.96
CA ARG A 215 20.41 -24.44 31.16
C ARG A 215 19.07 -24.69 31.86
N ALA A 216 19.10 -25.01 33.15
CA ALA A 216 17.89 -25.21 33.94
C ALA A 216 17.04 -23.92 34.06
N LEU A 217 17.67 -22.75 34.05
CA LEU A 217 16.98 -21.46 34.01
C LEU A 217 16.26 -21.25 32.67
N GLU A 218 16.93 -21.48 31.54
CA GLU A 218 16.32 -21.35 30.20
C GLU A 218 15.18 -22.37 29.99
N GLU A 219 15.33 -23.61 30.45
CA GLU A 219 14.25 -24.62 30.40
C GLU A 219 13.01 -24.16 31.18
N ARG A 220 13.20 -23.59 32.38
CA ARG A 220 12.09 -23.04 33.17
C ARG A 220 11.43 -21.84 32.49
N ILE A 221 12.23 -20.95 31.89
CA ILE A 221 11.73 -19.79 31.15
C ILE A 221 10.92 -20.24 29.92
N ALA A 222 11.37 -21.30 29.22
CA ALA A 222 10.65 -21.89 28.11
C ALA A 222 9.28 -22.45 28.55
N THR A 223 9.21 -23.17 29.68
CA THR A 223 7.94 -23.66 30.23
C THR A 223 7.01 -22.51 30.63
N HIS A 224 7.55 -21.42 31.19
CA HIS A 224 6.75 -20.24 31.54
C HIS A 224 6.17 -19.56 30.29
N ARG A 225 6.99 -19.40 29.25
CA ARG A 225 6.57 -18.83 27.97
C ARG A 225 5.43 -19.64 27.35
N GLU A 226 5.60 -20.96 27.27
CA GLU A 226 4.60 -21.87 26.70
C GLU A 226 3.27 -21.82 27.48
N ALA A 227 3.32 -21.76 28.81
CA ALA A 227 2.14 -21.63 29.66
C ALA A 227 1.38 -20.32 29.42
N ILE A 228 2.10 -19.22 29.18
CA ILE A 228 1.51 -17.90 28.88
C ILE A 228 0.93 -17.90 27.47
N GLU A 229 1.68 -18.39 26.48
CA GLU A 229 1.25 -18.39 25.08
C GLU A 229 -0.01 -19.23 24.88
N ARG A 230 -0.07 -20.43 25.49
CA ARG A 230 -1.23 -21.32 25.45
C ARG A 230 -2.47 -20.68 26.06
N ARG A 231 -2.33 -20.01 27.21
CA ARG A 231 -3.46 -19.36 27.88
C ARG A 231 -4.00 -18.17 27.09
N LEU A 232 -3.11 -17.42 26.45
CA LEU A 232 -3.51 -16.25 25.67
C LEU A 232 -4.08 -16.64 24.29
N SER A 233 -3.75 -17.84 23.76
CA SER A 233 -4.19 -18.29 22.42
C SER A 233 -5.51 -19.07 22.43
N LEU A 234 -5.82 -19.78 23.52
CA LEU A 234 -7.01 -20.63 23.62
C LEU A 234 -8.12 -19.92 24.38
N SER A 235 -9.38 -20.15 23.96
CA SER A 235 -10.55 -19.81 24.77
C SER A 235 -10.51 -20.55 26.12
N GLU A 236 -11.17 -20.03 27.16
CA GLU A 236 -11.24 -20.70 28.47
C GLU A 236 -11.81 -22.13 28.36
N GLU A 237 -12.72 -22.35 27.41
CA GLU A 237 -13.34 -23.65 27.12
C GLU A 237 -12.35 -24.62 26.44
N GLU A 238 -11.53 -24.13 25.50
CA GLU A 238 -10.53 -24.95 24.80
C GLU A 238 -9.36 -25.32 25.72
N ASN A 239 -8.97 -24.40 26.62
CA ASN A 239 -7.99 -24.67 27.67
C ASN A 239 -8.46 -25.76 28.65
N ALA A 240 -9.77 -25.84 28.92
CA ALA A 240 -10.37 -26.82 29.82
C ALA A 240 -10.45 -28.23 29.21
N VAL A 241 -10.30 -28.37 27.89
CA VAL A 241 -10.25 -29.67 27.20
C VAL A 241 -8.82 -30.17 27.01
N SER A 242 -7.85 -29.26 26.87
CA SER A 242 -6.45 -29.59 26.51
C SER A 242 -5.61 -30.25 27.62
N MET A 243 -5.99 -30.20 28.90
CA MET A 243 -5.17 -30.71 30.02
C MET A 243 -5.90 -31.81 30.80
N ILE A 244 -5.38 -33.03 30.81
CA ILE A 244 -5.99 -34.17 31.53
C ILE A 244 -5.73 -34.11 33.06
N ASP A 245 -4.67 -33.41 33.49
CA ASP A 245 -4.29 -33.25 34.89
C ASP A 245 -4.67 -31.86 35.45
N ASP A 246 -5.58 -31.84 36.42
CA ASP A 246 -6.05 -30.63 37.09
C ASP A 246 -4.92 -29.91 37.87
N ALA A 247 -3.92 -30.65 38.39
CA ALA A 247 -2.81 -30.05 39.12
C ALA A 247 -1.82 -29.32 38.19
N ALA A 248 -1.56 -29.85 36.99
CA ALA A 248 -0.79 -29.16 35.95
C ALA A 248 -1.52 -27.90 35.45
N ARG A 249 -2.85 -27.97 35.32
CA ARG A 249 -3.69 -26.85 34.90
C ARG A 249 -3.69 -25.70 35.92
N GLU A 250 -3.85 -25.99 37.20
CA GLU A 250 -3.83 -24.93 38.23
C GLU A 250 -2.43 -24.30 38.36
N ARG A 251 -1.35 -25.08 38.20
CA ARG A 251 0.02 -24.54 38.15
C ARG A 251 0.22 -23.60 36.96
N SER A 252 -0.21 -23.96 35.75
CA SER A 252 -0.09 -23.09 34.58
C SER A 252 -0.92 -21.81 34.75
N ARG A 253 -2.11 -21.91 35.35
CA ARG A 253 -2.97 -20.77 35.69
C ARG A 253 -2.27 -19.79 36.64
N GLN A 254 -1.62 -20.30 37.68
CA GLN A 254 -0.90 -19.47 38.66
C GLN A 254 0.33 -18.81 38.04
N VAL A 255 1.10 -19.54 37.22
CA VAL A 255 2.25 -18.99 36.48
C VAL A 255 1.79 -17.85 35.56
N ALA A 256 0.75 -18.07 34.75
CA ALA A 256 0.22 -17.05 33.86
C ALA A 256 -0.38 -15.85 34.62
N LYS A 257 -1.04 -16.07 35.77
CA LYS A 257 -1.55 -15.00 36.63
C LYS A 257 -0.42 -14.11 37.17
N ARG A 258 0.67 -14.72 37.66
CA ARG A 258 1.86 -13.98 38.13
C ARG A 258 2.56 -13.26 36.99
N ALA A 259 2.67 -13.90 35.82
CA ALA A 259 3.24 -13.29 34.63
C ALA A 259 2.42 -12.09 34.15
N ALA A 260 1.09 -12.14 34.18
CA ALA A 260 0.23 -11.03 33.80
C ALA A 260 0.47 -9.78 34.67
N VAL A 261 0.64 -9.95 35.99
CA VAL A 261 0.99 -8.84 36.90
C VAL A 261 2.35 -8.26 36.54
N ALA A 262 3.37 -9.10 36.35
CA ALA A 262 4.71 -8.66 35.99
C ALA A 262 4.76 -7.97 34.61
N ILE A 263 4.03 -8.50 33.62
CA ILE A 263 3.90 -7.89 32.28
C ILE A 263 3.23 -6.52 32.38
N ALA A 264 2.16 -6.38 33.18
CA ALA A 264 1.50 -5.10 33.38
C ALA A 264 2.44 -4.06 34.03
N GLU A 265 3.23 -4.45 35.03
CA GLU A 265 4.23 -3.59 35.64
C GLU A 265 5.35 -3.19 34.66
N LEU A 266 5.82 -4.13 33.83
CA LEU A 266 6.83 -3.87 32.80
C LEU A 266 6.30 -2.92 31.72
N ALA A 267 5.07 -3.14 31.26
CA ALA A 267 4.43 -2.29 30.26
C ALA A 267 4.24 -0.84 30.75
N GLN A 268 3.97 -0.64 32.04
CA GLN A 268 3.90 0.71 32.63
C GLN A 268 5.26 1.41 32.72
N ARG A 269 6.35 0.65 32.87
CA ARG A 269 7.72 1.20 32.96
C ARG A 269 8.34 1.47 31.59
N THR A 270 7.92 0.74 30.57
CA THR A 270 8.44 0.91 29.21
C THR A 270 7.65 2.00 28.46
N PRO A 271 8.27 3.14 28.11
CA PRO A 271 7.56 4.29 27.53
C PRO A 271 6.87 3.96 26.19
N ARG A 272 7.36 2.97 25.46
CA ARG A 272 6.77 2.50 24.18
C ARG A 272 5.39 1.83 24.33
N PHE A 273 5.04 1.33 25.51
CA PHE A 273 3.72 0.77 25.80
C PHE A 273 2.85 1.71 26.64
N ALA A 274 3.45 2.70 27.30
CA ALA A 274 2.76 3.64 28.18
C ALA A 274 1.76 4.55 27.45
N ASP A 275 2.05 4.96 26.21
CA ASP A 275 1.15 5.83 25.43
C ASP A 275 -0.09 5.09 24.91
N GLY A 276 -0.01 3.78 24.63
CA GLY A 276 -1.14 2.95 24.21
C GLY A 276 -2.04 2.44 25.36
N LEU A 277 -1.52 2.44 26.60
CA LEU A 277 -2.24 2.02 27.80
C LEU A 277 -2.89 3.18 28.57
N ARG A 278 -2.68 4.43 28.14
CA ARG A 278 -3.50 5.57 28.55
C ARG A 278 -4.90 5.40 27.94
N SER A 279 -5.71 4.62 28.64
CA SER A 279 -7.10 4.27 28.35
C SER A 279 -7.82 5.23 27.37
N PRO A 280 -8.15 4.80 26.14
CA PRO A 280 -9.47 5.13 25.62
C PRO A 280 -10.48 4.37 26.49
N ALA A 281 -11.57 5.03 26.88
CA ALA A 281 -12.62 4.41 27.69
C ALA A 281 -13.07 3.10 27.04
N LEU A 282 -12.97 1.98 27.78
CA LEU A 282 -13.54 0.71 27.36
C LEU A 282 -15.02 0.95 26.99
N PRO A 283 -15.50 0.58 25.79
CA PRO A 283 -16.92 0.64 25.50
C PRO A 283 -17.66 -0.22 26.53
N ALA A 284 -18.66 0.38 27.17
CA ALA A 284 -19.44 -0.28 28.20
C ALA A 284 -19.97 -1.62 27.68
N ARG A 285 -19.65 -2.69 28.40
CA ARG A 285 -20.11 -4.05 28.10
C ARG A 285 -21.64 -4.02 27.90
N PRO A 286 -22.18 -4.53 26.78
CA PRO A 286 -23.63 -4.51 26.56
C PRO A 286 -24.32 -5.24 27.71
N ARG A 287 -25.27 -4.53 28.33
CA ARG A 287 -26.06 -5.03 29.47
C ARG A 287 -26.78 -6.29 29.00
N ALA A 288 -26.55 -7.41 29.68
CA ALA A 288 -27.25 -8.66 29.38
C ALA A 288 -28.77 -8.42 29.39
N ILE A 289 -29.42 -8.69 28.26
CA ILE A 289 -30.88 -8.64 28.14
C ILE A 289 -31.41 -9.71 29.10
N ALA A 290 -32.20 -9.27 30.09
CA ALA A 290 -32.85 -10.18 31.02
C ALA A 290 -33.74 -11.15 30.23
N LYS A 291 -33.57 -12.46 30.45
CA LYS A 291 -34.48 -13.48 29.92
C LYS A 291 -35.92 -13.15 30.35
N PRO A 292 -36.91 -13.22 29.45
CA PRO A 292 -38.31 -13.09 29.84
C PRO A 292 -38.66 -14.24 30.79
N ALA A 293 -39.31 -13.89 31.90
CA ALA A 293 -39.82 -14.87 32.85
C ALA A 293 -40.92 -15.71 32.20
N ASP A 294 -40.83 -17.03 32.37
CA ASP A 294 -41.88 -18.00 32.07
C ASP A 294 -43.22 -17.53 32.66
N ALA A 295 -44.17 -17.19 31.79
CA ALA A 295 -45.56 -17.06 32.14
C ALA A 295 -46.27 -18.37 31.79
N ALA A 296 -46.14 -19.36 32.68
CA ALA A 296 -46.98 -20.55 32.68
C ALA A 296 -47.41 -20.85 34.11
N ALA A 297 -48.59 -20.37 34.51
CA ALA A 297 -49.56 -21.10 35.32
C ALA A 297 -50.77 -20.22 35.73
N ARG A 298 -51.93 -20.60 35.18
CA ARG A 298 -53.31 -20.41 35.67
C ARG A 298 -54.01 -19.08 35.44
#